data_AF-A0A4Z1IPE4-F1
#
_entry.id   AF-A0A4Z1IPE4-F1
#
_cell.length_a   1.000
_cell.length_b   1.000
_cell.length_c   1.000
_cell.angle_alpha   90.00
_cell.angle_beta   90.00
_cell.angle_gamma   90.00
#
_symmetry.space_group_name_H-M   'P 1'
#
loop_
_entity.id
_entity.type
_entity.pdbx_description
1 polymer ?
#
loop_
_entity_poly.entity_id
_entity_poly.type
_entity_poly.pdbx_seq_one_letter_code
_entity_poly.pdbx_strand_id
1 'polypeptide(L)'
;MLDAAEGLTQIKSQLMQRSGLEFQDVLDLLVIINKSGSDEFTESLAELRILSNASGPPFRPLTSNICRNIQSFLRLKTRLGWSTKVLDAAIYCLRKREMESPPSFRSNNASEAAAISVYVVKGIASIVKLSDLCGLEPAALIPLWGLVDSFGDKSLLHQKFLRSSLGEVFTIPEDGAYFQPGGKISKLQECGECVTFFKIFFDKEDPLANPETTLAIIQNWTTLLSSGWTIETLILALGKPTSDEISITGGNPGLKLASTILDGIKDLRTSLSSLFSGAIPTPETVVECAGRAFDSITATLVVEFVEGSQVRTNTITLDTKENLQSLIDASKNWPSKISVIPSSTANKWSAQFKLSGVLTTVEKQNILNESATLPAVKTALQNLVENSLFPQSVIKSHWAPTQLPADPIPSVNDISIENESQVQARRIAFIELAKPVIIQDTLTISILNTMKDRVQDVDITVLSNLLTDNVKVSKNESNEIESAMAPLKQLSVPVGALADVTTLDAYFTPTTTDDFRLHYTGALDSTLSLMINEIEAPFDTTSKTWNAFRMNAR
;
A
#
# COMPACT_ATOMS: atom_id res chain seq x y z
N MET A 1 -13.02 25.50 -58.16
CA MET A 1 -11.58 25.76 -58.04
C MET A 1 -11.38 27.20 -58.48
N LEU A 2 -10.64 28.01 -57.71
CA LEU A 2 -10.16 29.30 -58.21
C LEU A 2 -9.30 29.00 -59.44
N ASP A 3 -9.66 29.53 -60.60
CA ASP A 3 -8.84 29.35 -61.79
C ASP A 3 -7.53 30.11 -61.56
N ALA A 4 -6.40 29.40 -61.61
CA ALA A 4 -5.07 30.01 -61.44
C ALA A 4 -4.75 31.04 -62.55
N ALA A 5 -5.62 31.17 -63.56
CA ALA A 5 -5.53 32.16 -64.63
C ALA A 5 -6.15 33.54 -64.29
N GLU A 6 -7.00 33.66 -63.27
CA GLU A 6 -7.61 34.95 -62.90
C GLU A 6 -6.97 35.49 -61.61
N GLY A 7 -6.44 36.72 -61.65
CA GLY A 7 -5.61 37.30 -60.59
C GLY A 7 -6.31 37.62 -59.25
N LEU A 8 -5.74 38.55 -58.46
CA LEU A 8 -6.19 38.89 -57.08
C LEU A 8 -7.67 39.30 -56.94
N THR A 9 -8.37 39.62 -58.04
CA THR A 9 -9.79 40.01 -58.06
C THR A 9 -10.74 38.94 -57.51
N GLN A 10 -10.38 37.65 -57.59
CA GLN A 10 -11.19 36.56 -57.03
C GLN A 10 -10.99 36.36 -55.51
N ILE A 11 -9.97 36.98 -54.90
CA ILE A 11 -9.70 36.83 -53.46
C ILE A 11 -10.78 37.49 -52.64
N LYS A 12 -11.04 38.77 -52.93
CA LYS A 12 -12.05 39.55 -52.20
C LYS A 12 -13.46 39.03 -52.46
N SER A 13 -13.77 38.70 -53.71
CA SER A 13 -15.12 38.33 -54.15
C SER A 13 -15.49 36.86 -53.89
N GLN A 14 -14.51 35.95 -53.75
CA GLN A 14 -14.80 34.53 -53.54
C GLN A 14 -14.08 33.95 -52.34
N LEU A 15 -12.76 34.12 -52.22
CA LEU A 15 -11.99 33.48 -51.15
C LEU A 15 -12.36 34.06 -49.78
N MET A 16 -12.19 35.36 -49.57
CA MET A 16 -12.48 36.04 -48.29
C MET A 16 -13.96 35.92 -47.92
N GLN A 17 -14.87 36.16 -48.88
CA GLN A 17 -16.31 36.08 -48.63
C GLN A 17 -16.77 34.66 -48.23
N ARG A 18 -16.14 33.59 -48.76
CA ARG A 18 -16.54 32.20 -48.45
C ARG A 18 -15.75 31.58 -47.31
N SER A 19 -14.54 32.07 -47.02
CA SER A 19 -13.69 31.56 -45.94
C SER A 19 -13.83 32.34 -44.64
N GLY A 20 -14.41 33.55 -44.68
CA GLY A 20 -14.47 34.45 -43.53
C GLY A 20 -13.13 35.06 -43.15
N LEU A 21 -12.12 34.96 -44.01
CA LEU A 21 -10.79 35.52 -43.79
C LEU A 21 -10.77 37.03 -43.97
N GLU A 22 -10.07 37.73 -43.08
CA GLU A 22 -9.65 39.10 -43.34
C GLU A 22 -8.46 39.12 -44.30
N PHE A 23 -8.22 40.27 -44.95
CA PHE A 23 -7.14 40.40 -45.92
C PHE A 23 -5.76 40.14 -45.28
N GLN A 24 -5.60 40.53 -44.01
CA GLN A 24 -4.38 40.27 -43.26
C GLN A 24 -4.15 38.77 -43.01
N ASP A 25 -5.22 38.00 -42.75
CA ASP A 25 -5.11 36.55 -42.58
C ASP A 25 -4.67 35.85 -43.87
N VAL A 26 -5.07 36.39 -45.03
CA VAL A 26 -4.65 35.88 -46.35
C VAL A 26 -3.17 36.14 -46.59
N LEU A 27 -2.68 37.33 -46.22
CA LEU A 27 -1.26 37.69 -46.34
C LEU A 27 -0.38 36.92 -45.35
N ASP A 28 -0.88 36.64 -44.15
CA ASP A 28 -0.15 35.86 -43.14
C ASP A 28 0.00 34.37 -43.53
N LEU A 29 -0.83 33.87 -44.47
CA LEU A 29 -0.86 32.47 -44.88
C LEU A 29 -0.31 32.21 -46.29
N LEU A 30 -0.36 33.20 -47.18
CA LEU A 30 -0.11 33.03 -48.62
C LEU A 30 0.72 34.18 -49.19
N VAL A 31 1.51 33.89 -50.23
CA VAL A 31 2.34 34.90 -50.90
C VAL A 31 1.66 35.35 -52.19
N ILE A 32 1.71 36.66 -52.41
CA ILE A 32 1.30 37.29 -53.66
C ILE A 32 2.55 37.51 -54.51
N ILE A 33 2.61 36.91 -55.69
CA ILE A 33 3.71 37.13 -56.64
C ILE A 33 3.19 37.38 -58.05
N ASN A 34 4.04 37.89 -58.95
CA ASN A 34 3.70 38.07 -60.34
C ASN A 34 3.56 36.73 -61.10
N LYS A 35 3.01 36.76 -62.32
CA LYS A 35 2.79 35.57 -63.17
C LYS A 35 4.08 34.77 -63.47
N SER A 36 5.25 35.38 -63.39
CA SER A 36 6.55 34.77 -63.66
C SER A 36 7.28 34.24 -62.42
N GLY A 37 6.76 34.49 -61.21
CA GLY A 37 7.38 34.07 -59.95
C GLY A 37 8.49 34.98 -59.43
N SER A 38 8.63 36.18 -59.97
CA SER A 38 9.59 37.21 -59.59
C SER A 38 8.97 38.23 -58.62
N ASP A 39 9.85 38.92 -57.91
CA ASP A 39 9.65 40.08 -57.03
C ASP A 39 9.30 41.39 -57.75
N GLU A 40 9.36 41.44 -59.08
CA GLU A 40 8.99 42.62 -59.86
C GLU A 40 7.48 42.69 -60.12
N PHE A 41 6.79 43.64 -59.48
CA PHE A 41 5.37 43.87 -59.68
C PHE A 41 5.09 44.79 -60.88
N THR A 42 4.22 44.37 -61.79
CA THR A 42 3.65 45.24 -62.83
C THR A 42 2.47 46.05 -62.29
N GLU A 43 2.07 47.13 -62.97
CA GLU A 43 0.96 48.01 -62.55
C GLU A 43 -0.44 47.33 -62.59
N SER A 44 -0.53 46.06 -62.96
CA SER A 44 -1.79 45.33 -63.16
C SER A 44 -2.04 44.28 -62.08
N LEU A 45 -3.08 44.52 -61.25
CA LEU A 45 -3.58 43.57 -60.24
C LEU A 45 -4.01 42.21 -60.83
N ALA A 46 -4.30 42.16 -62.13
CA ALA A 46 -4.70 40.95 -62.83
C ALA A 46 -3.54 39.97 -63.06
N GLU A 47 -2.29 40.41 -62.93
CA GLU A 47 -1.08 39.61 -63.13
C GLU A 47 -0.55 38.98 -61.84
N LEU A 48 -1.09 39.41 -60.70
CA LEU A 48 -0.74 38.90 -59.39
C LEU A 48 -1.46 37.57 -59.12
N ARG A 49 -0.71 36.59 -58.61
CA ARG A 49 -1.14 35.23 -58.31
C ARG A 49 -0.89 34.92 -56.85
N ILE A 50 -1.79 34.13 -56.27
CA ILE A 50 -1.58 33.55 -54.96
C ILE A 50 -0.91 32.19 -55.15
N LEU A 51 0.27 32.03 -54.57
CA LEU A 51 0.94 30.74 -54.53
C LEU A 51 1.10 30.25 -53.08
N SER A 52 1.20 28.93 -52.96
CA SER A 52 1.54 28.27 -51.71
C SER A 52 3.04 28.35 -51.46
N ASN A 53 3.38 28.51 -50.17
CA ASN A 53 4.71 28.65 -49.56
C ASN A 53 5.14 30.12 -49.27
N ALA A 54 5.23 30.46 -47.98
CA ALA A 54 5.59 31.78 -47.46
C ALA A 54 7.09 32.05 -47.34
N SER A 55 7.93 31.02 -47.49
CA SER A 55 9.32 31.07 -47.04
C SER A 55 10.38 30.97 -48.15
N GLY A 56 9.99 30.98 -49.43
CA GLY A 56 10.92 31.18 -50.55
C GLY A 56 10.61 30.40 -51.83
N PRO A 57 11.21 30.79 -52.98
CA PRO A 57 11.02 30.11 -54.26
C PRO A 57 11.64 28.70 -54.27
N PRO A 58 11.13 27.76 -55.10
CA PRO A 58 10.04 27.95 -56.06
C PRO A 58 8.66 27.90 -55.41
N PHE A 59 7.85 28.91 -55.72
CA PHE A 59 6.48 29.01 -55.26
C PHE A 59 5.58 28.02 -56.00
N ARG A 60 4.60 27.42 -55.30
CA ARG A 60 3.79 26.31 -55.84
C ARG A 60 2.34 26.70 -56.06
N PRO A 61 1.68 26.24 -57.13
CA PRO A 61 0.26 26.51 -57.37
C PRO A 61 -0.62 25.94 -56.24
N LEU A 62 -1.72 26.62 -55.94
CA LEU A 62 -2.71 26.17 -54.98
C LEU A 62 -3.42 24.91 -55.48
N THR A 63 -3.05 23.75 -54.92
CA THR A 63 -3.73 22.47 -55.20
C THR A 63 -4.97 22.29 -54.32
N SER A 64 -5.89 21.41 -54.73
CA SER A 64 -7.07 21.05 -53.93
C SER A 64 -6.68 20.57 -52.51
N ASN A 65 -5.57 19.85 -52.39
CA ASN A 65 -5.05 19.37 -51.11
C ASN A 65 -4.58 20.53 -50.21
N ILE A 66 -3.85 21.51 -50.78
CA ILE A 66 -3.43 22.71 -50.06
C ILE A 66 -4.64 23.51 -49.58
N CYS A 67 -5.65 23.71 -50.43
CA CYS A 67 -6.88 24.41 -50.05
C CYS A 67 -7.63 23.69 -48.91
N ARG A 68 -7.66 22.36 -48.91
CA ARG A 68 -8.25 21.56 -47.81
C ARG A 68 -7.47 21.71 -46.51
N ASN A 69 -6.15 21.76 -46.57
CA ASN A 69 -5.29 21.99 -45.40
C ASN A 69 -5.50 23.40 -44.83
N ILE A 70 -5.54 24.43 -45.68
CA ILE A 70 -5.85 25.80 -45.28
C ILE A 70 -7.23 25.86 -44.62
N GLN A 71 -8.26 25.26 -45.22
CA GLN A 71 -9.59 25.24 -44.61
C GLN A 71 -9.61 24.56 -43.24
N SER A 72 -8.86 23.47 -43.07
CA SER A 72 -8.75 22.75 -41.80
C SER A 72 -8.03 23.60 -40.74
N PHE A 73 -6.95 24.28 -41.14
CA PHE A 73 -6.22 25.23 -40.30
C PHE A 73 -7.11 26.36 -39.82
N LEU A 74 -7.89 26.98 -40.71
CA LEU A 74 -8.76 28.10 -40.35
C LEU A 74 -9.89 27.70 -39.41
N ARG A 75 -10.52 26.54 -39.65
CA ARG A 75 -11.54 26.01 -38.72
C ARG A 75 -10.96 25.79 -37.33
N LEU A 76 -9.73 25.30 -37.25
CA LEU A 76 -9.04 25.08 -35.99
C LEU A 76 -8.66 26.41 -35.31
N LYS A 77 -8.16 27.39 -36.07
CA LYS A 77 -7.91 28.75 -35.61
C LYS A 77 -9.17 29.38 -35.00
N THR A 78 -10.27 29.37 -35.72
CA THR A 78 -11.56 29.93 -35.24
C THR A 78 -12.05 29.22 -33.99
N ARG A 79 -11.85 27.89 -33.89
CA ARG A 79 -12.27 27.12 -32.72
C ARG A 79 -11.43 27.41 -31.47
N LEU A 80 -10.13 27.64 -31.64
CA LEU A 80 -9.18 27.86 -30.55
C LEU A 80 -9.02 29.33 -30.16
N GLY A 81 -9.34 30.26 -31.07
CA GLY A 81 -9.09 31.69 -30.89
C GLY A 81 -7.60 32.08 -30.91
N TRP A 82 -6.73 31.16 -31.34
CA TRP A 82 -5.28 31.39 -31.38
C TRP A 82 -4.89 32.27 -32.57
N SER A 83 -3.75 32.96 -32.47
CA SER A 83 -3.17 33.65 -33.63
C SER A 83 -2.68 32.64 -34.66
N THR A 84 -2.60 33.06 -35.93
CA THR A 84 -2.06 32.25 -37.03
C THR A 84 -0.67 31.70 -36.67
N LYS A 85 0.19 32.54 -36.09
CA LYS A 85 1.56 32.17 -35.69
C LYS A 85 1.61 31.07 -34.63
N VAL A 86 0.79 31.19 -33.58
CA VAL A 86 0.76 30.22 -32.47
C VAL A 86 0.23 28.88 -32.96
N LEU A 87 -0.81 28.88 -33.79
CA LEU A 87 -1.37 27.64 -34.34
C LEU A 87 -0.41 26.96 -35.32
N ASP A 88 0.26 27.73 -36.19
CA ASP A 88 1.24 27.21 -37.12
C ASP A 88 2.44 26.59 -36.39
N ALA A 89 2.98 27.27 -35.38
CA ALA A 89 4.05 26.76 -34.54
C ALA A 89 3.67 25.45 -33.82
N ALA A 90 2.44 25.37 -33.29
CA ALA A 90 1.94 24.16 -32.64
C ALA A 90 1.80 23.00 -33.63
N ILE A 91 1.22 23.23 -34.81
CA ILE A 91 1.06 22.20 -35.85
C ILE A 91 2.42 21.73 -36.32
N TYR A 92 3.35 22.64 -36.61
CA TYR A 92 4.70 22.32 -37.05
C TYR A 92 5.45 21.47 -36.01
N CYS A 93 5.44 21.90 -34.74
CA CYS A 93 6.06 21.18 -33.63
C CYS A 93 5.53 19.75 -33.49
N LEU A 94 4.22 19.58 -33.43
CA LEU A 94 3.59 18.28 -33.24
C LEU A 94 3.79 17.37 -34.46
N ARG A 95 3.76 17.94 -35.67
CA ARG A 95 4.03 17.18 -36.90
C ARG A 95 5.45 16.69 -36.98
N LYS A 96 6.43 17.53 -36.65
CA LYS A 96 7.84 17.12 -36.60
C LYS A 96 8.02 15.93 -35.66
N ARG A 97 7.43 16.00 -34.46
CA ARG A 97 7.48 14.92 -33.47
C ARG A 97 6.76 13.64 -33.90
N GLU A 98 5.63 13.76 -34.59
CA GLU A 98 4.92 12.61 -35.18
C GLU A 98 5.79 11.89 -36.22
N MET A 99 6.57 12.62 -37.01
CA MET A 99 7.48 12.04 -38.00
C MET A 99 8.72 11.38 -37.38
N GLU A 100 9.17 11.88 -36.23
CA GLU A 100 10.27 11.31 -35.43
C GLU A 100 9.84 10.06 -34.64
N SER A 101 8.53 9.79 -34.52
CA SER A 101 7.97 8.64 -33.82
C SER A 101 8.04 7.31 -34.63
N PRO A 102 7.97 6.13 -33.97
CA PRO A 102 8.08 4.82 -34.63
C PRO A 102 7.04 4.57 -35.74
N PRO A 103 7.31 3.63 -36.68
CA PRO A 103 6.64 3.56 -37.99
C PRO A 103 5.14 3.22 -37.97
N SER A 104 4.54 2.86 -36.83
CA SER A 104 3.12 2.50 -36.73
C SER A 104 2.13 3.64 -37.04
N PHE A 105 2.60 4.90 -37.07
CA PHE A 105 1.80 6.09 -37.41
C PHE A 105 2.15 6.71 -38.78
N ARG A 106 3.09 6.14 -39.55
CA ARG A 106 3.51 6.72 -40.83
C ARG A 106 2.43 6.49 -41.89
N SER A 107 1.68 7.54 -42.22
CA SER A 107 0.95 7.58 -43.48
C SER A 107 1.97 7.68 -44.63
N ASN A 108 1.96 6.71 -45.55
CA ASN A 108 2.89 6.61 -46.69
C ASN A 108 2.81 7.77 -47.72
N ASN A 109 2.04 8.82 -47.45
CA ASN A 109 1.85 9.96 -48.36
C ASN A 109 2.55 11.22 -47.83
N ALA A 110 3.75 11.07 -47.27
CA ALA A 110 4.56 12.18 -46.78
C ALA A 110 5.31 12.87 -47.95
N SER A 111 4.56 13.49 -48.85
CA SER A 111 5.09 14.58 -49.66
C SER A 111 4.03 15.66 -49.81
N GLU A 112 4.37 16.85 -49.30
CA GLU A 112 3.84 18.15 -49.70
C GLU A 112 2.52 18.61 -49.03
N ALA A 113 2.67 19.67 -48.23
CA ALA A 113 1.67 20.37 -47.41
C ALA A 113 1.15 19.58 -46.20
N ALA A 114 1.59 19.99 -45.00
CA ALA A 114 1.23 19.40 -43.71
C ALA A 114 -0.30 19.32 -43.53
N ALA A 115 -0.88 18.14 -43.77
CA ALA A 115 -2.24 17.87 -43.32
C ALA A 115 -2.28 17.97 -41.79
N ILE A 116 -3.44 18.21 -41.18
CA ILE A 116 -3.60 18.14 -39.72
C ILE A 116 -4.04 16.69 -39.38
N SER A 117 -3.24 15.96 -38.59
CA SER A 117 -3.54 14.55 -38.22
C SER A 117 -4.36 14.49 -36.94
N VAL A 118 -4.88 13.31 -36.66
CA VAL A 118 -5.43 12.97 -35.35
C VAL A 118 -4.39 13.18 -34.24
N TYR A 119 -3.11 12.83 -34.47
CA TYR A 119 -2.03 13.07 -33.52
C TYR A 119 -1.88 14.56 -33.19
N VAL A 120 -1.83 15.42 -34.21
CA VAL A 120 -1.75 16.88 -34.02
C VAL A 120 -2.97 17.43 -33.29
N VAL A 121 -4.18 16.98 -33.64
CA VAL A 121 -5.40 17.43 -32.96
C VAL A 121 -5.40 17.03 -31.48
N LYS A 122 -4.98 15.80 -31.15
CA LYS A 122 -4.85 15.36 -29.76
C LYS A 122 -3.78 16.13 -29.00
N GLY A 123 -2.61 16.36 -29.61
CA GLY A 123 -1.56 17.19 -29.04
C GLY A 123 -2.03 18.60 -28.73
N ILE A 124 -2.75 19.24 -29.67
CA ILE A 124 -3.34 20.58 -29.46
C ILE A 124 -4.39 20.55 -28.34
N ALA A 125 -5.26 19.54 -28.30
CA ALA A 125 -6.24 19.41 -27.23
C ALA A 125 -5.57 19.27 -25.85
N SER A 126 -4.45 18.55 -25.78
CA SER A 126 -3.66 18.42 -24.56
C SER A 126 -2.97 19.72 -24.17
N ILE A 127 -2.44 20.49 -25.13
CA ILE A 127 -1.88 21.83 -24.87
C ILE A 127 -2.96 22.77 -24.31
N VAL A 128 -4.18 22.75 -24.85
CA VAL A 128 -5.30 23.55 -24.32
C VAL A 128 -5.59 23.17 -22.87
N LYS A 129 -5.72 21.88 -22.58
CA LYS A 129 -5.96 21.41 -21.20
C LYS A 129 -4.82 21.77 -20.24
N LEU A 130 -3.57 21.68 -20.70
CA LEU A 130 -2.40 22.10 -19.93
C LEU A 130 -2.39 23.60 -19.66
N SER A 131 -2.79 24.40 -20.66
CA SER A 131 -2.96 25.84 -20.55
C SER A 131 -3.97 26.19 -19.46
N ASP A 132 -5.12 25.52 -19.45
CA ASP A 132 -6.15 25.69 -18.42
C ASP A 132 -5.67 25.25 -17.02
N LEU A 133 -4.96 24.11 -16.92
CA LEU A 133 -4.47 23.57 -15.65
C LEU A 133 -3.34 24.42 -15.03
N CYS A 134 -2.44 24.93 -15.86
CA CYS A 134 -1.26 25.68 -15.40
C CYS A 134 -1.48 27.21 -15.37
N GLY A 135 -2.58 27.70 -15.95
CA GLY A 135 -2.81 29.14 -16.12
C GLY A 135 -1.81 29.82 -17.07
N LEU A 136 -1.20 29.06 -17.98
CA LEU A 136 -0.18 29.55 -18.92
C LEU A 136 -0.76 29.66 -20.32
N GLU A 137 -0.40 30.72 -21.06
CA GLU A 137 -0.84 30.84 -22.46
C GLU A 137 -0.22 29.72 -23.33
N PRO A 138 -0.95 29.19 -24.34
CA PRO A 138 -0.44 28.13 -25.21
C PRO A 138 0.89 28.48 -25.89
N ALA A 139 1.09 29.76 -26.22
CA ALA A 139 2.34 30.26 -26.79
C ALA A 139 3.56 30.00 -25.88
N ALA A 140 3.38 30.05 -24.56
CA ALA A 140 4.44 29.78 -23.58
C ALA A 140 4.70 28.28 -23.37
N LEU A 141 3.72 27.42 -23.67
CA LEU A 141 3.81 25.97 -23.51
C LEU A 141 4.42 25.26 -24.73
N ILE A 142 4.13 25.72 -25.95
CA ILE A 142 4.63 25.13 -27.20
C ILE A 142 6.16 24.89 -27.21
N PRO A 143 7.01 25.81 -26.69
CA PRO A 143 8.46 25.60 -26.63
C PRO A 143 8.92 24.39 -25.81
N LEU A 144 8.08 23.83 -24.93
CA LEU A 144 8.42 22.58 -24.22
C LEU A 144 8.59 21.41 -25.20
N TRP A 145 7.95 21.49 -26.37
CA TRP A 145 7.96 20.41 -27.35
C TRP A 145 8.54 20.79 -28.72
N GLY A 146 8.87 22.07 -28.93
CA GLY A 146 9.32 22.63 -30.20
C GLY A 146 10.27 23.81 -30.04
N LEU A 147 10.59 24.47 -31.15
CA LEU A 147 11.45 25.66 -31.12
C LEU A 147 10.68 26.87 -30.57
N VAL A 148 11.41 27.75 -29.87
CA VAL A 148 10.86 29.04 -29.42
C VAL A 148 10.56 29.91 -30.64
N ASP A 149 9.40 30.56 -30.66
CA ASP A 149 9.05 31.52 -31.70
C ASP A 149 10.02 32.71 -31.71
N SER A 150 10.79 32.82 -32.80
CA SER A 150 11.76 33.87 -33.07
C SER A 150 11.30 34.88 -34.13
N PHE A 151 10.09 34.73 -34.70
CA PHE A 151 9.71 35.47 -35.89
C PHE A 151 9.17 36.89 -35.59
N GLY A 152 10.08 37.85 -35.72
CA GLY A 152 9.84 39.30 -35.61
C GLY A 152 9.73 39.82 -34.18
N ASP A 153 9.62 41.14 -34.03
CA ASP A 153 9.81 41.86 -32.76
C ASP A 153 8.74 41.56 -31.68
N LYS A 154 7.65 40.89 -32.07
CA LYS A 154 6.58 40.44 -31.17
C LYS A 154 6.70 38.96 -30.79
N SER A 155 7.74 38.26 -31.24
CA SER A 155 7.90 36.82 -30.97
C SER A 155 8.14 36.53 -29.49
N LEU A 156 7.85 35.31 -29.05
CA LEU A 156 8.08 34.91 -27.66
C LEU A 156 9.54 35.12 -27.24
N LEU A 157 10.48 34.82 -28.14
CA LEU A 157 11.90 35.07 -27.96
C LEU A 157 12.19 36.56 -27.70
N HIS A 158 11.66 37.44 -28.55
CA HIS A 158 11.89 38.87 -28.42
C HIS A 158 11.29 39.43 -27.13
N GLN A 159 10.07 39.00 -26.79
CA GLN A 159 9.38 39.48 -25.61
C GLN A 159 10.04 39.03 -24.29
N LYS A 160 10.61 37.82 -24.26
CA LYS A 160 11.16 37.24 -23.02
C LYS A 160 12.66 37.50 -22.85
N PHE A 161 13.42 37.53 -23.94
CA PHE A 161 14.89 37.55 -23.87
C PHE A 161 15.53 38.79 -24.50
N LEU A 162 14.91 39.42 -25.50
CA LEU A 162 15.52 40.54 -26.26
C LEU A 162 14.96 41.92 -25.91
N ARG A 163 14.17 42.05 -24.82
CA ARG A 163 13.73 43.37 -24.34
C ARG A 163 14.95 44.15 -23.81
N SER A 164 15.01 45.43 -24.17
CA SER A 164 16.12 46.38 -23.90
C SER A 164 16.49 46.56 -22.41
N SER A 165 15.74 45.98 -21.47
CA SER A 165 16.04 45.98 -20.04
C SER A 165 17.00 44.88 -19.57
N LEU A 166 17.34 43.89 -20.40
CA LEU A 166 18.16 42.73 -20.02
C LEU A 166 19.66 42.82 -20.39
N GLY A 167 20.10 43.97 -20.95
CA GLY A 167 21.51 44.23 -21.30
C GLY A 167 22.05 43.42 -22.49
N GLU A 168 23.33 43.62 -22.83
CA GLU A 168 24.03 43.02 -23.99
C GLU A 168 24.14 41.47 -23.97
N VAL A 169 23.61 40.79 -22.96
CA VAL A 169 23.72 39.33 -22.79
C VAL A 169 22.92 38.56 -23.85
N PHE A 170 21.86 39.17 -24.37
CA PHE A 170 20.97 38.59 -25.37
C PHE A 170 20.89 39.54 -26.58
N THR A 171 21.93 39.57 -27.42
CA THR A 171 21.89 40.25 -28.73
C THR A 171 21.64 39.24 -29.84
N ILE A 172 20.91 39.67 -30.88
CA ILE A 172 20.66 38.86 -32.10
C ILE A 172 21.93 38.93 -32.95
N PRO A 173 22.63 37.82 -33.24
CA PRO A 173 23.83 37.84 -34.08
C PRO A 173 23.51 38.18 -35.54
N GLU A 174 24.38 38.94 -36.19
CA GLU A 174 24.23 39.37 -37.61
C GLU A 174 24.18 38.18 -38.59
N ASP A 175 24.64 36.99 -38.17
CA ASP A 175 24.81 35.80 -39.03
C ASP A 175 23.72 34.73 -38.83
N GLY A 176 22.66 35.01 -38.07
CA GLY A 176 21.57 34.04 -37.84
C GLY A 176 21.92 32.88 -36.89
N ALA A 177 23.04 32.97 -36.16
CA ALA A 177 23.35 32.05 -35.08
C ALA A 177 22.50 32.36 -33.83
N TYR A 178 22.02 31.34 -33.12
CA TYR A 178 21.29 31.51 -31.84
C TYR A 178 22.21 32.06 -30.74
N PHE A 179 21.62 32.72 -29.72
CA PHE A 179 22.29 33.35 -28.56
C PHE A 179 23.63 32.72 -28.17
N GLN A 180 24.71 33.50 -28.26
CA GLN A 180 26.00 33.12 -27.72
C GLN A 180 26.31 33.95 -26.46
N PRO A 181 26.18 33.37 -25.25
CA PRO A 181 26.93 33.86 -24.11
C PRO A 181 28.36 33.33 -24.27
N GLY A 182 29.19 34.01 -25.07
CA GLY A 182 30.58 33.61 -25.33
C GLY A 182 30.78 32.15 -25.75
N GLY A 183 29.78 31.51 -26.37
CA GLY A 183 29.83 30.09 -26.78
C GLY A 183 29.76 29.05 -25.65
N LYS A 184 29.45 29.42 -24.40
CA LYS A 184 29.32 28.46 -23.29
C LYS A 184 27.87 28.21 -22.90
N ILE A 185 27.43 26.95 -23.05
CA ILE A 185 26.15 26.45 -22.54
C ILE A 185 26.06 26.79 -21.05
N SER A 186 25.12 27.65 -20.68
CA SER A 186 24.86 28.04 -19.30
C SER A 186 23.43 27.64 -18.95
N LYS A 187 23.23 26.91 -17.86
CA LYS A 187 21.89 26.59 -17.35
C LYS A 187 21.22 27.91 -16.91
N LEU A 188 20.04 28.22 -17.48
CA LEU A 188 19.30 29.46 -17.19
C LEU A 188 18.85 29.54 -15.73
N GLN A 189 18.51 28.40 -15.11
CA GLN A 189 18.17 28.30 -13.69
C GLN A 189 18.25 26.84 -13.25
N GLU A 190 18.85 26.57 -12.09
CA GLU A 190 18.73 25.27 -11.42
C GLU A 190 17.60 25.38 -10.39
N CYS A 191 16.46 24.75 -10.68
CA CYS A 191 15.44 24.53 -9.66
C CYS A 191 15.76 23.20 -8.97
N GLY A 192 16.45 23.26 -7.84
CA GLY A 192 16.91 22.07 -7.10
C GLY A 192 15.77 21.10 -6.77
N GLU A 193 14.60 21.64 -6.44
CA GLU A 193 13.39 20.85 -6.15
C GLU A 193 12.87 20.08 -7.38
N CYS A 194 12.94 20.68 -8.58
CA CYS A 194 12.54 20.01 -9.81
C CYS A 194 13.47 18.85 -10.16
N VAL A 195 14.78 18.98 -9.93
CA VAL A 195 15.75 17.91 -10.26
C VAL A 195 15.48 16.65 -9.43
N THR A 196 15.26 16.81 -8.12
CA THR A 196 14.94 15.70 -7.22
C THR A 196 13.59 15.08 -7.58
N PHE A 197 12.59 15.92 -7.88
CA PHE A 197 11.29 15.47 -8.35
C PHE A 197 11.38 14.61 -9.62
N PHE A 198 12.12 15.07 -10.64
CA PHE A 198 12.26 14.29 -11.87
C PHE A 198 12.98 12.96 -11.66
N LYS A 199 13.97 12.90 -10.77
CA LYS A 199 14.68 11.66 -10.43
C LYS A 199 13.81 10.60 -9.75
N ILE A 200 12.90 11.01 -8.86
CA ILE A 200 12.08 10.05 -8.11
C ILE A 200 11.01 9.42 -9.01
N PHE A 201 10.42 10.21 -9.90
CA PHE A 201 9.22 9.81 -10.62
C PHE A 201 9.44 9.48 -12.10
N PHE A 202 10.55 9.94 -12.69
CA PHE A 202 10.76 9.90 -14.13
C PHE A 202 12.14 9.33 -14.52
N ASP A 203 12.63 8.35 -13.76
CA ASP A 203 13.94 7.69 -13.98
C ASP A 203 14.05 7.00 -15.36
N LYS A 204 12.92 6.67 -16.01
CA LYS A 204 12.87 5.93 -17.29
C LYS A 204 12.00 6.55 -18.39
N GLU A 205 11.01 7.36 -18.04
CA GLU A 205 10.10 7.98 -19.01
C GLU A 205 10.34 9.49 -19.06
N ASP A 206 10.49 10.05 -20.27
CA ASP A 206 10.59 11.50 -20.44
C ASP A 206 9.21 12.15 -20.25
N PRO A 207 9.00 12.93 -19.17
CA PRO A 207 7.71 13.55 -18.88
C PRO A 207 7.34 14.66 -19.87
N LEU A 208 8.30 15.12 -20.68
CA LEU A 208 8.12 16.10 -21.75
C LEU A 208 8.12 15.43 -23.14
N ALA A 209 7.96 14.10 -23.19
CA ALA A 209 7.96 13.32 -24.44
C ALA A 209 6.84 13.66 -25.42
N ASN A 210 5.72 14.25 -24.98
CA ASN A 210 4.70 14.92 -25.81
C ASN A 210 3.64 15.56 -24.89
N PRO A 211 2.76 16.45 -25.40
CA PRO A 211 1.75 17.10 -24.56
C PRO A 211 0.76 16.15 -23.89
N GLU A 212 0.45 14.99 -24.47
CA GLU A 212 -0.47 14.01 -23.86
C GLU A 212 0.17 13.36 -22.63
N THR A 213 1.43 12.93 -22.75
CA THR A 213 2.22 12.39 -21.64
C THR A 213 2.38 13.43 -20.52
N THR A 214 2.75 14.67 -20.87
CA THR A 214 2.90 15.74 -19.88
C THR A 214 1.58 16.04 -19.16
N LEU A 215 0.45 16.05 -19.88
CA LEU A 215 -0.87 16.25 -19.29
C LEU A 215 -1.24 15.13 -18.32
N ALA A 216 -1.10 13.87 -18.73
CA ALA A 216 -1.44 12.73 -17.87
C ALA A 216 -0.61 12.75 -16.57
N ILE A 217 0.67 13.07 -16.69
CA ILE A 217 1.58 13.21 -15.56
C ILE A 217 1.13 14.33 -14.62
N ILE A 218 0.87 15.53 -15.15
CA ILE A 218 0.43 16.66 -14.34
C ILE A 218 -0.92 16.37 -13.67
N GLN A 219 -1.84 15.67 -14.33
CA GLN A 219 -3.14 15.28 -13.73
C GLN A 219 -2.98 14.31 -12.56
N ASN A 220 -2.14 13.29 -12.71
CA ASN A 220 -1.82 12.37 -11.62
C ASN A 220 -1.19 13.14 -10.45
N TRP A 221 -0.33 14.10 -10.75
CA TRP A 221 0.30 14.95 -9.76
C TRP A 221 -0.65 15.86 -9.01
N THR A 222 -1.53 16.56 -9.72
CA THR A 222 -2.57 17.38 -9.11
C THR A 222 -3.46 16.55 -8.20
N THR A 223 -3.72 15.28 -8.55
CA THR A 223 -4.48 14.36 -7.70
C THR A 223 -3.74 14.06 -6.39
N LEU A 224 -2.44 13.79 -6.44
CA LEU A 224 -1.62 13.56 -5.25
C LEU A 224 -1.56 14.82 -4.36
N LEU A 225 -1.32 15.99 -4.95
CA LEU A 225 -1.31 17.27 -4.23
C LEU A 225 -2.67 17.58 -3.59
N SER A 226 -3.77 17.33 -4.31
CA SER A 226 -5.13 17.49 -3.77
C SER A 226 -5.45 16.52 -2.64
N SER A 227 -4.69 15.43 -2.52
CA SER A 227 -4.79 14.45 -1.44
C SER A 227 -3.91 14.80 -0.23
N GLY A 228 -3.32 16.01 -0.19
CA GLY A 228 -2.54 16.51 0.93
C GLY A 228 -1.06 16.11 0.93
N TRP A 229 -0.58 15.45 -0.14
CA TRP A 229 0.84 15.13 -0.27
C TRP A 229 1.65 16.34 -0.69
N THR A 230 2.81 16.54 -0.09
CA THR A 230 3.81 17.53 -0.49
C THR A 230 4.96 16.84 -1.21
N ILE A 231 5.77 17.60 -1.96
CA ILE A 231 6.97 17.06 -2.60
C ILE A 231 7.93 16.49 -1.53
N GLU A 232 8.06 17.16 -0.39
CA GLU A 232 8.90 16.72 0.74
C GLU A 232 8.41 15.39 1.35
N THR A 233 7.11 15.24 1.58
CA THR A 233 6.56 13.99 2.14
C THR A 233 6.68 12.82 1.17
N LEU A 234 6.57 13.08 -0.13
CA LEU A 234 6.79 12.06 -1.15
C LEU A 234 8.27 11.71 -1.32
N ILE A 235 9.19 12.67 -1.17
CA ILE A 235 10.63 12.39 -1.11
C ILE A 235 10.94 11.49 0.09
N LEU A 236 10.35 11.74 1.26
CA LEU A 236 10.55 10.89 2.43
C LEU A 236 9.95 9.49 2.24
N ALA A 237 8.81 9.37 1.55
CA ALA A 237 8.11 8.10 1.36
C ALA A 237 8.67 7.24 0.21
N LEU A 238 9.16 7.87 -0.86
CA LEU A 238 9.57 7.21 -2.11
C LEU A 238 11.05 7.40 -2.45
N GLY A 239 11.75 8.30 -1.74
CA GLY A 239 13.16 8.54 -1.94
C GLY A 239 13.94 7.25 -1.74
N LYS A 240 14.76 6.90 -2.73
CA LYS A 240 15.83 5.92 -2.53
C LYS A 240 16.72 6.48 -1.41
N PRO A 241 17.15 5.65 -0.43
CA PRO A 241 18.01 6.11 0.64
C PRO A 241 19.23 6.78 0.02
N THR A 242 19.39 8.07 0.24
CA THR A 242 20.66 8.74 -0.02
C THR A 242 21.68 8.04 0.87
N SER A 243 22.63 7.34 0.25
CA SER A 243 23.66 6.53 0.90
C SER A 243 24.51 7.28 1.92
N ASP A 244 24.35 8.59 2.04
CA ASP A 244 25.29 9.47 2.72
C ASP A 244 24.69 10.19 3.95
N GLU A 245 23.42 9.96 4.31
CA GLU A 245 22.84 10.49 5.54
C GLU A 245 22.62 9.39 6.61
N ILE A 246 23.72 8.70 6.96
CA ILE A 246 23.86 8.19 8.32
C ILE A 246 24.47 9.33 9.14
N SER A 247 23.65 10.32 9.51
CA SER A 247 24.04 11.27 10.55
C SER A 247 24.07 10.51 11.89
N ILE A 248 25.30 10.20 12.31
CA ILE A 248 25.71 9.45 13.51
C ILE A 248 25.26 10.11 14.84
N THR A 249 24.51 11.21 14.83
CA THR A 249 24.15 11.96 16.04
C THR A 249 22.70 11.74 16.52
N GLY A 250 21.90 10.93 15.84
CA GLY A 250 20.57 10.55 16.29
C GLY A 250 20.30 9.09 15.96
N GLY A 251 20.53 8.19 16.92
CA GLY A 251 20.47 6.73 16.69
C GLY A 251 19.29 6.29 15.83
N ASN A 252 19.56 5.37 14.89
CA ASN A 252 18.65 4.89 13.85
C ASN A 252 17.21 4.71 14.42
N PRO A 253 16.22 5.48 13.93
CA PRO A 253 14.85 5.44 14.45
C PRO A 253 14.21 4.05 14.31
N GLY A 254 14.60 3.28 13.28
CA GLY A 254 14.23 1.88 13.14
C GLY A 254 14.81 0.99 14.23
N LEU A 255 16.08 1.16 14.61
CA LEU A 255 16.67 0.46 15.77
C LEU A 255 16.02 0.91 17.09
N LYS A 256 15.68 2.21 17.21
CA LYS A 256 14.93 2.77 18.35
C LYS A 256 13.56 2.09 18.50
N LEU A 257 12.84 1.95 17.40
CA LEU A 257 11.56 1.26 17.38
C LEU A 257 11.72 -0.23 17.69
N ALA A 258 12.64 -0.92 17.02
CA ALA A 258 12.87 -2.36 17.18
C ALA A 258 13.19 -2.73 18.64
N SER A 259 14.08 -2.03 19.33
CA SER A 259 14.31 -2.36 20.74
C SER A 259 13.19 -1.92 21.68
N THR A 260 12.40 -0.88 21.36
CA THR A 260 11.20 -0.59 22.16
C THR A 260 10.18 -1.73 22.03
N ILE A 261 10.02 -2.27 20.83
CA ILE A 261 9.21 -3.46 20.59
C ILE A 261 9.77 -4.66 21.36
N LEU A 262 11.09 -4.91 21.31
CA LEU A 262 11.71 -5.99 22.08
C LEU A 262 11.50 -5.86 23.59
N ASP A 263 11.61 -4.65 24.15
CA ASP A 263 11.39 -4.42 25.57
C ASP A 263 9.92 -4.63 25.94
N GLY A 264 8.98 -4.13 25.12
CA GLY A 264 7.55 -4.43 25.28
C GLY A 264 7.23 -5.92 25.18
N ILE A 265 7.96 -6.68 24.35
CA ILE A 265 7.84 -8.14 24.25
C ILE A 265 8.40 -8.83 25.51
N LYS A 266 9.51 -8.34 26.09
CA LYS A 266 10.04 -8.85 27.36
C LYS A 266 9.06 -8.60 28.51
N ASP A 267 8.47 -7.42 28.58
CA ASP A 267 7.45 -7.06 29.58
C ASP A 267 6.18 -7.91 29.41
N LEU A 268 5.80 -8.19 28.17
CA LEU A 268 4.71 -9.13 27.87
C LEU A 268 5.05 -10.55 28.35
N ARG A 269 6.29 -11.01 28.13
CA ARG A 269 6.72 -12.34 28.58
C ARG A 269 6.79 -12.47 30.10
N THR A 270 7.16 -11.41 30.80
CA THR A 270 7.16 -11.38 32.28
C THR A 270 5.73 -11.35 32.82
N SER A 271 4.85 -10.53 32.24
CA SER A 271 3.44 -10.48 32.62
C SER A 271 2.68 -11.78 32.33
N LEU A 272 3.06 -12.52 31.29
CA LEU A 272 2.52 -13.84 30.93
C LEU A 272 3.41 -15.01 31.39
N SER A 273 4.23 -14.82 32.42
CA SER A 273 5.21 -15.83 32.87
C SER A 273 4.57 -17.19 33.16
N SER A 274 3.31 -17.22 33.62
CA SER A 274 2.50 -18.42 33.82
C SER A 274 2.37 -19.27 32.55
N LEU A 275 2.17 -18.65 31.37
CA LEU A 275 2.05 -19.32 30.08
C LEU A 275 3.40 -19.76 29.49
N PHE A 276 4.49 -19.11 29.88
CA PHE A 276 5.84 -19.35 29.34
C PHE A 276 6.70 -20.29 30.18
N SER A 277 6.38 -20.48 31.47
CA SER A 277 7.22 -21.22 32.43
C SER A 277 7.30 -22.74 32.19
N GLY A 278 6.46 -23.30 31.31
CA GLY A 278 6.36 -24.76 31.13
C GLY A 278 5.90 -25.49 32.39
N ALA A 279 5.47 -24.75 33.43
CA ALA A 279 4.95 -25.31 34.66
C ALA A 279 3.57 -25.94 34.45
N ILE A 280 3.22 -26.85 35.36
CA ILE A 280 1.90 -27.50 35.39
C ILE A 280 0.82 -26.42 35.54
N PRO A 281 -0.16 -26.31 34.63
CA PRO A 281 -1.21 -25.30 34.70
C PRO A 281 -2.01 -25.37 36.00
N THR A 282 -2.21 -24.20 36.63
CA THR A 282 -3.00 -24.01 37.86
C THR A 282 -4.39 -23.47 37.56
N PRO A 283 -5.37 -23.55 38.49
CA PRO A 283 -6.69 -22.93 38.33
C PRO A 283 -6.60 -21.43 37.96
N GLU A 284 -5.66 -20.71 38.58
CA GLU A 284 -5.43 -19.29 38.31
C GLU A 284 -4.98 -19.06 36.86
N THR A 285 -4.15 -19.95 36.32
CA THR A 285 -3.72 -19.90 34.90
C THR A 285 -4.91 -20.11 33.96
N VAL A 286 -5.84 -21.01 34.29
CA VAL A 286 -7.06 -21.25 33.50
C VAL A 286 -7.98 -20.03 33.52
N VAL A 287 -8.18 -19.42 34.69
CA VAL A 287 -8.98 -18.20 34.84
C VAL A 287 -8.38 -17.05 34.03
N GLU A 288 -7.07 -16.83 34.14
CA GLU A 288 -6.38 -15.79 33.37
C GLU A 288 -6.54 -16.00 31.86
N CYS A 289 -6.32 -17.23 31.38
CA CYS A 289 -6.42 -17.55 29.96
C CYS A 289 -7.84 -17.43 29.43
N ALA A 290 -8.83 -17.93 30.18
CA ALA A 290 -10.23 -17.82 29.80
C ALA A 290 -10.69 -16.36 29.75
N GLY A 291 -10.27 -15.53 30.73
CA GLY A 291 -10.60 -14.10 30.75
C GLY A 291 -9.95 -13.29 29.62
N ARG A 292 -8.83 -13.77 29.05
CA ARG A 292 -8.20 -13.14 27.87
C ARG A 292 -8.79 -13.61 26.54
N ALA A 293 -9.29 -14.85 26.49
CA ALA A 293 -9.81 -15.46 25.27
C ALA A 293 -11.30 -15.20 25.03
N PHE A 294 -12.08 -15.03 26.09
CA PHE A 294 -13.54 -14.98 26.02
C PHE A 294 -14.12 -13.78 26.75
N ASP A 295 -15.37 -13.43 26.42
CA ASP A 295 -16.15 -12.49 27.22
C ASP A 295 -16.39 -13.04 28.63
N SER A 296 -16.71 -12.15 29.58
CA SER A 296 -16.85 -12.52 30.99
C SER A 296 -17.81 -13.68 31.25
N ILE A 297 -18.90 -13.81 30.47
CA ILE A 297 -19.89 -14.88 30.69
C ILE A 297 -19.34 -16.20 30.18
N THR A 298 -18.80 -16.20 28.97
CA THR A 298 -18.21 -17.39 28.35
C THR A 298 -16.96 -17.87 29.10
N ALA A 299 -16.13 -16.94 29.60
CA ALA A 299 -14.95 -17.25 30.39
C ALA A 299 -15.32 -18.03 31.67
N THR A 300 -16.35 -17.60 32.40
CA THR A 300 -16.84 -18.33 33.59
C THR A 300 -17.30 -19.74 33.23
N LEU A 301 -18.07 -19.90 32.15
CA LEU A 301 -18.55 -21.22 31.70
C LEU A 301 -17.41 -22.16 31.31
N VAL A 302 -16.36 -21.62 30.67
CA VAL A 302 -15.15 -22.38 30.29
C VAL A 302 -14.35 -22.79 31.52
N VAL A 303 -14.14 -21.89 32.48
CA VAL A 303 -13.43 -22.20 33.74
C VAL A 303 -14.17 -23.30 34.50
N GLU A 304 -15.48 -23.15 34.69
CA GLU A 304 -16.31 -24.16 35.37
C GLU A 304 -16.24 -25.54 34.70
N PHE A 305 -16.13 -25.58 33.37
CA PHE A 305 -15.99 -26.81 32.61
C PHE A 305 -14.59 -27.44 32.76
N VAL A 306 -13.52 -26.65 32.61
CA VAL A 306 -12.13 -27.12 32.71
C VAL A 306 -11.84 -27.63 34.12
N GLU A 307 -12.25 -26.87 35.13
CA GLU A 307 -12.07 -27.18 36.55
C GLU A 307 -13.04 -28.25 37.08
N GLY A 308 -14.05 -28.65 36.29
CA GLY A 308 -15.03 -29.66 36.71
C GLY A 308 -16.04 -29.17 37.76
N SER A 309 -16.03 -27.88 38.09
CA SER A 309 -16.93 -27.27 39.09
C SER A 309 -18.31 -26.90 38.54
N GLN A 310 -18.58 -27.15 37.25
CA GLN A 310 -19.85 -26.81 36.63
C GLN A 310 -21.03 -27.52 37.30
N VAL A 311 -22.13 -26.77 37.46
CA VAL A 311 -23.40 -27.30 37.94
C VAL A 311 -24.48 -26.98 36.92
N ARG A 312 -25.10 -28.01 36.34
CA ARG A 312 -26.23 -27.85 35.41
C ARG A 312 -27.49 -28.42 36.05
N THR A 313 -28.62 -27.76 35.82
CA THR A 313 -29.91 -28.26 36.31
C THR A 313 -30.94 -28.31 35.20
N ASN A 314 -31.81 -29.31 35.24
CA ASN A 314 -32.96 -29.41 34.34
C ASN A 314 -34.18 -29.91 35.12
N THR A 315 -35.35 -29.35 34.87
CA THR A 315 -36.58 -29.67 35.62
C THR A 315 -37.61 -30.31 34.70
N ILE A 316 -38.24 -31.37 35.17
CA ILE A 316 -39.34 -32.05 34.46
C ILE A 316 -40.61 -32.07 35.29
N THR A 317 -41.73 -32.18 34.61
CA THR A 317 -43.03 -32.54 35.20
C THR A 317 -43.38 -33.97 34.85
N LEU A 318 -43.96 -34.69 35.80
CA LEU A 318 -44.38 -36.08 35.69
C LEU A 318 -45.90 -36.17 35.88
N ASP A 319 -46.52 -37.09 35.14
CA ASP A 319 -47.99 -37.21 35.10
C ASP A 319 -48.57 -37.87 36.36
N THR A 320 -47.81 -38.74 37.03
CA THR A 320 -48.28 -39.52 38.17
C THR A 320 -47.28 -39.57 39.33
N LYS A 321 -47.79 -39.87 40.52
CA LYS A 321 -46.98 -40.09 41.72
C LYS A 321 -46.12 -41.35 41.58
N GLU A 322 -46.63 -42.40 40.94
CA GLU A 322 -45.88 -43.63 40.68
C GLU A 322 -44.66 -43.39 39.78
N ASN A 323 -44.78 -42.49 38.80
CA ASN A 323 -43.64 -42.13 37.94
C ASN A 323 -42.54 -41.40 38.72
N LEU A 324 -42.91 -40.55 39.68
CA LEU A 324 -41.94 -39.89 40.56
C LEU A 324 -41.25 -40.89 41.49
N GLN A 325 -41.98 -41.85 42.04
CA GLN A 325 -41.41 -42.88 42.91
C GLN A 325 -40.46 -43.81 42.14
N SER A 326 -40.87 -44.28 40.96
CA SER A 326 -40.02 -45.06 40.05
C SER A 326 -38.74 -44.33 39.66
N LEU A 327 -38.81 -43.01 39.44
CA LEU A 327 -37.64 -42.18 39.17
C LEU A 327 -36.68 -42.10 40.37
N ILE A 328 -37.22 -41.89 41.57
CA ILE A 328 -36.41 -41.85 42.80
C ILE A 328 -35.69 -43.19 43.00
N ASP A 329 -36.40 -44.31 42.82
CA ASP A 329 -35.83 -45.65 43.00
C ASP A 329 -34.77 -45.97 41.93
N ALA A 330 -34.99 -45.57 40.67
CA ALA A 330 -33.99 -45.68 39.62
C ALA A 330 -32.74 -44.83 39.92
N SER A 331 -32.93 -43.60 40.42
CA SER A 331 -31.83 -42.67 40.68
C SER A 331 -30.84 -43.10 41.75
N LYS A 332 -31.21 -44.07 42.61
CA LYS A 332 -30.31 -44.63 43.64
C LYS A 332 -29.09 -45.33 43.05
N ASN A 333 -29.20 -45.84 41.81
CA ASN A 333 -28.13 -46.53 41.11
C ASN A 333 -27.36 -45.62 40.14
N TRP A 334 -27.75 -44.34 40.03
CA TRP A 334 -27.10 -43.41 39.12
C TRP A 334 -25.73 -42.96 39.65
N PRO A 335 -24.84 -42.49 38.75
CA PRO A 335 -23.59 -41.88 39.14
C PRO A 335 -23.79 -40.75 40.16
N SER A 336 -22.90 -40.66 41.15
CA SER A 336 -22.95 -39.66 42.23
C SER A 336 -22.94 -38.21 41.75
N LYS A 337 -22.52 -37.97 40.51
CA LYS A 337 -22.55 -36.68 39.82
C LYS A 337 -23.96 -36.18 39.51
N ILE A 338 -24.96 -37.07 39.45
CA ILE A 338 -26.37 -36.71 39.23
C ILE A 338 -27.15 -36.83 40.53
N SER A 339 -27.77 -35.75 40.96
CA SER A 339 -28.75 -35.74 42.05
C SER A 339 -30.14 -35.42 41.52
N VAL A 340 -31.13 -36.15 42.01
CA VAL A 340 -32.55 -35.92 41.71
C VAL A 340 -33.19 -35.25 42.93
N ILE A 341 -33.77 -34.07 42.74
CA ILE A 341 -34.50 -33.34 43.77
C ILE A 341 -35.99 -33.44 43.42
N PRO A 342 -36.75 -34.34 44.07
CA PRO A 342 -38.17 -34.47 43.83
C PRO A 342 -38.94 -33.30 44.44
N SER A 343 -40.00 -32.87 43.78
CA SER A 343 -40.92 -31.83 44.25
C SER A 343 -42.36 -32.26 43.95
N SER A 344 -43.27 -32.02 44.89
CA SER A 344 -44.68 -32.29 44.70
C SER A 344 -45.53 -31.14 45.21
N THR A 345 -46.51 -30.74 44.40
CA THR A 345 -47.58 -29.81 44.77
C THR A 345 -48.93 -30.51 44.57
N ALA A 346 -50.02 -29.95 45.10
CA ALA A 346 -51.33 -30.61 45.18
C ALA A 346 -51.78 -31.34 43.89
N ASN A 347 -51.43 -30.83 42.70
CA ASN A 347 -51.77 -31.42 41.41
C ASN A 347 -50.58 -31.52 40.41
N LYS A 348 -49.33 -31.41 40.86
CA LYS A 348 -48.15 -31.54 39.96
C LYS A 348 -47.00 -32.26 40.64
N TRP A 349 -46.45 -33.26 39.95
CA TRP A 349 -45.24 -33.97 40.32
C TRP A 349 -44.09 -33.45 39.45
N SER A 350 -42.98 -33.08 40.05
CA SER A 350 -41.80 -32.62 39.32
C SER A 350 -40.51 -33.18 39.91
N ALA A 351 -39.47 -33.22 39.09
CA ALA A 351 -38.14 -33.58 39.53
C ALA A 351 -37.13 -32.63 38.89
N GLN A 352 -36.20 -32.12 39.70
CA GLN A 352 -35.06 -31.37 39.22
C GLN A 352 -33.84 -32.28 39.20
N PHE A 353 -33.26 -32.48 38.03
CA PHE A 353 -31.97 -33.12 37.86
C PHE A 353 -30.88 -32.07 38.03
N LYS A 354 -29.88 -32.37 38.85
CA LYS A 354 -28.67 -31.57 38.99
C LYS A 354 -27.48 -32.46 38.63
N LEU A 355 -26.70 -32.03 37.64
CA LEU A 355 -25.44 -32.64 37.24
C LEU A 355 -24.28 -31.75 37.72
N SER A 356 -23.35 -32.35 38.46
CA SER A 356 -22.12 -31.68 38.90
C SER A 356 -20.92 -32.30 38.17
N GLY A 357 -20.18 -31.49 37.38
CA GLY A 357 -19.05 -31.94 36.57
C GLY A 357 -19.42 -32.50 35.19
N VAL A 358 -18.54 -33.36 34.64
CA VAL A 358 -18.73 -34.02 33.33
C VAL A 358 -18.90 -35.53 33.52
N LEU A 359 -19.89 -36.11 32.83
CA LEU A 359 -20.07 -37.57 32.82
C LEU A 359 -19.10 -38.23 31.84
N THR A 360 -18.52 -39.34 32.25
CA THR A 360 -17.76 -40.22 31.34
C THR A 360 -18.68 -40.86 30.30
N THR A 361 -18.09 -41.35 29.21
CA THR A 361 -18.84 -42.08 28.17
C THR A 361 -19.60 -43.27 28.74
N VAL A 362 -19.04 -43.97 29.73
CA VAL A 362 -19.67 -45.11 30.41
C VAL A 362 -20.84 -44.67 31.30
N GLU A 363 -20.63 -43.63 32.14
CA GLU A 363 -21.69 -43.06 32.98
C GLU A 363 -22.88 -42.59 32.14
N LYS A 364 -22.61 -41.89 31.03
CA LYS A 364 -23.61 -41.43 30.07
C LYS A 364 -24.43 -42.59 29.50
N GLN A 365 -23.77 -43.66 29.06
CA GLN A 365 -24.44 -44.83 28.49
C GLN A 365 -25.35 -45.51 29.52
N ASN A 366 -24.88 -45.66 30.76
CA ASN A 366 -25.63 -46.30 31.85
C ASN A 366 -26.90 -45.50 32.19
N ILE A 367 -26.78 -44.18 32.36
CA ILE A 367 -27.92 -43.31 32.68
C ILE A 367 -28.96 -43.28 31.56
N LEU A 368 -28.54 -43.26 30.29
CA LEU A 368 -29.46 -43.25 29.15
C LEU A 368 -30.18 -44.59 28.95
N ASN A 369 -29.54 -45.71 29.32
CA ASN A 369 -30.16 -47.03 29.28
C ASN A 369 -31.17 -47.22 30.41
N GLU A 370 -30.85 -46.79 31.64
CA GLU A 370 -31.72 -46.93 32.81
C GLU A 370 -32.94 -45.98 32.76
N SER A 371 -32.84 -44.86 32.06
CA SER A 371 -33.95 -43.91 31.86
C SER A 371 -34.86 -44.24 30.68
N ALA A 372 -34.64 -45.36 29.97
CA ALA A 372 -35.39 -45.74 28.77
C ALA A 372 -36.90 -45.95 29.00
N THR A 373 -37.31 -46.22 30.24
CA THR A 373 -38.71 -46.48 30.64
C THR A 373 -39.56 -45.21 30.73
N LEU A 374 -38.95 -44.02 30.82
CA LEU A 374 -39.65 -42.74 30.94
C LEU A 374 -39.10 -41.73 29.92
N PRO A 375 -39.78 -41.49 28.78
CA PRO A 375 -39.28 -40.62 27.71
C PRO A 375 -38.93 -39.20 28.17
N ALA A 376 -39.76 -38.59 29.03
CA ALA A 376 -39.53 -37.25 29.55
C ALA A 376 -38.24 -37.14 30.40
N VAL A 377 -37.93 -38.19 31.17
CA VAL A 377 -36.70 -38.29 31.98
C VAL A 377 -35.49 -38.43 31.05
N LYS A 378 -35.58 -39.31 30.04
CA LYS A 378 -34.52 -39.50 29.05
C LYS A 378 -34.19 -38.20 28.31
N THR A 379 -35.19 -37.47 27.81
CA THR A 379 -34.98 -36.18 27.13
C THR A 379 -34.34 -35.15 28.07
N ALA A 380 -34.79 -35.08 29.33
CA ALA A 380 -34.22 -34.13 30.27
C ALA A 380 -32.75 -34.42 30.63
N LEU A 381 -32.39 -35.69 30.76
CA LEU A 381 -31.01 -36.13 30.97
C LEU A 381 -30.15 -35.91 29.73
N GLN A 382 -30.68 -36.14 28.52
CA GLN A 382 -29.99 -35.81 27.27
C GLN A 382 -29.68 -34.31 27.19
N ASN A 383 -30.66 -33.45 27.42
CA ASN A 383 -30.47 -32.00 27.44
C ASN A 383 -29.45 -31.58 28.53
N LEU A 384 -29.47 -32.23 29.70
CA LEU A 384 -28.53 -31.95 30.78
C LEU A 384 -27.08 -32.30 30.39
N VAL A 385 -26.89 -33.40 29.67
CA VAL A 385 -25.59 -33.84 29.15
C VAL A 385 -25.12 -32.98 27.98
N GLU A 386 -26.01 -32.58 27.08
CA GLU A 386 -25.67 -31.66 25.99
C GLU A 386 -25.25 -30.29 26.54
N ASN A 387 -25.99 -29.76 27.51
CA ASN A 387 -25.67 -28.49 28.17
C ASN A 387 -24.36 -28.54 28.97
N SER A 388 -23.96 -29.70 29.50
CA SER A 388 -22.68 -29.85 30.22
C SER A 388 -21.47 -29.94 29.29
N LEU A 389 -21.69 -30.25 28.01
CA LEU A 389 -20.67 -30.28 26.96
C LEU A 389 -20.63 -29.01 26.10
N PHE A 390 -21.61 -28.12 26.24
CA PHE A 390 -21.67 -26.86 25.51
C PHE A 390 -20.38 -26.02 25.62
N PRO A 391 -19.74 -25.84 26.80
CA PRO A 391 -18.48 -25.10 26.87
C PRO A 391 -17.37 -25.72 26.01
N GLN A 392 -17.35 -27.06 25.87
CA GLN A 392 -16.40 -27.75 25.00
C GLN A 392 -16.60 -27.40 23.52
N SER A 393 -17.85 -27.26 23.06
CA SER A 393 -18.12 -26.85 21.68
C SER A 393 -17.76 -25.38 21.44
N VAL A 394 -17.96 -24.51 22.42
CA VAL A 394 -17.50 -23.11 22.36
C VAL A 394 -15.99 -23.04 22.20
N ILE A 395 -15.22 -23.74 23.04
CA ILE A 395 -13.75 -23.81 22.95
C ILE A 395 -13.32 -24.31 21.56
N LYS A 396 -13.93 -25.39 21.04
CA LYS A 396 -13.61 -25.94 19.72
C LYS A 396 -13.94 -24.98 18.57
N SER A 397 -15.05 -24.24 18.68
CA SER A 397 -15.45 -23.26 17.66
C SER A 397 -14.51 -22.06 17.61
N HIS A 398 -13.92 -21.68 18.75
CA HIS A 398 -13.08 -20.49 18.86
C HIS A 398 -11.67 -20.71 18.29
N TRP A 399 -11.14 -21.95 18.35
CA TRP A 399 -9.75 -22.25 17.99
C TRP A 399 -9.56 -23.31 16.89
N ALA A 400 -10.62 -23.68 16.15
CA ALA A 400 -10.60 -24.66 15.06
C ALA A 400 -10.40 -26.14 15.52
N PRO A 401 -10.65 -27.16 14.66
CA PRO A 401 -11.14 -28.47 15.08
C PRO A 401 -10.00 -29.44 15.45
N THR A 402 -9.21 -29.12 16.47
CA THR A 402 -8.35 -30.13 17.11
C THR A 402 -9.09 -30.68 18.32
N GLN A 403 -9.16 -32.01 18.44
CA GLN A 403 -9.90 -32.66 19.51
C GLN A 403 -9.29 -32.28 20.87
N LEU A 404 -9.99 -31.43 21.64
CA LEU A 404 -9.92 -31.57 23.10
C LEU A 404 -10.28 -33.03 23.39
N PRO A 405 -9.41 -33.81 24.05
CA PRO A 405 -9.75 -35.16 24.44
C PRO A 405 -11.05 -35.08 25.24
N ALA A 406 -12.10 -35.70 24.71
CA ALA A 406 -13.32 -35.87 25.50
C ALA A 406 -13.07 -36.86 26.66
N ASP A 407 -12.01 -37.68 26.55
CA ASP A 407 -11.59 -38.68 27.52
C ASP A 407 -10.05 -38.77 27.54
N PRO A 408 -9.37 -38.65 28.69
CA PRO A 408 -8.13 -39.38 28.91
C PRO A 408 -8.48 -40.87 29.02
N ILE A 409 -7.71 -41.74 28.35
CA ILE A 409 -7.81 -43.20 28.49
C ILE A 409 -7.75 -43.55 29.99
N PRO A 410 -8.80 -44.13 30.60
CA PRO A 410 -8.72 -44.53 31.99
C PRO A 410 -7.88 -45.80 32.08
N SER A 411 -6.77 -45.74 32.83
CA SER A 411 -6.24 -46.97 33.41
C SER A 411 -7.28 -47.52 34.38
N VAL A 412 -7.60 -48.79 34.20
CA VAL A 412 -8.51 -49.57 35.02
C VAL A 412 -8.10 -49.47 36.49
N ASN A 413 -8.77 -48.60 37.26
CA ASN A 413 -9.22 -48.80 38.65
C ASN A 413 -9.64 -47.47 39.32
N ASP A 414 -10.76 -47.55 40.04
CA ASP A 414 -11.16 -46.77 41.23
C ASP A 414 -11.92 -45.42 41.11
N ILE A 415 -13.25 -45.54 41.29
CA ILE A 415 -14.16 -44.87 42.25
C ILE A 415 -14.10 -43.33 42.44
N SER A 416 -15.22 -42.69 42.07
CA SER A 416 -15.90 -41.55 42.71
C SER A 416 -15.06 -40.42 43.33
N ILE A 417 -14.48 -39.60 42.47
CA ILE A 417 -14.31 -38.13 42.47
C ILE A 417 -13.75 -37.86 41.06
N GLU A 418 -14.02 -36.70 40.45
CA GLU A 418 -13.27 -36.37 39.22
C GLU A 418 -11.79 -36.26 39.62
N ASN A 419 -11.01 -37.32 39.35
CA ASN A 419 -9.63 -37.39 39.84
C ASN A 419 -8.89 -36.16 39.34
N GLU A 420 -8.10 -35.51 40.21
CA GLU A 420 -7.29 -34.32 39.87
C GLU A 420 -6.49 -34.52 38.57
N SER A 421 -6.15 -35.77 38.22
CA SER A 421 -5.53 -36.13 36.94
C SER A 421 -6.38 -35.76 35.70
N GLN A 422 -7.71 -35.92 35.76
CA GLN A 422 -8.63 -35.57 34.67
C GLN A 422 -8.79 -34.06 34.54
N VAL A 423 -8.93 -33.35 35.67
CA VAL A 423 -8.94 -31.88 35.71
C VAL A 423 -7.63 -31.36 35.13
N GLN A 424 -6.49 -31.90 35.57
CA GLN A 424 -5.17 -31.49 35.09
C GLN A 424 -4.99 -31.74 33.59
N ALA A 425 -5.48 -32.86 33.06
CA ALA A 425 -5.46 -33.13 31.62
C ALA A 425 -6.27 -32.10 30.82
N ARG A 426 -7.43 -31.67 31.34
CA ARG A 426 -8.22 -30.59 30.73
C ARG A 426 -7.53 -29.24 30.81
N ARG A 427 -6.89 -28.91 31.95
CA ARG A 427 -6.11 -27.67 32.08
C ARG A 427 -5.00 -27.62 31.03
N ILE A 428 -4.22 -28.70 30.89
CA ILE A 428 -3.14 -28.80 29.90
C ILE A 428 -3.68 -28.62 28.48
N ALA A 429 -4.71 -29.38 28.11
CA ALA A 429 -5.30 -29.29 26.77
C ALA A 429 -5.86 -27.89 26.44
N PHE A 430 -6.50 -27.25 27.42
CA PHE A 430 -7.01 -25.88 27.26
C PHE A 430 -5.88 -24.87 27.07
N ILE A 431 -4.84 -24.93 27.90
CA ILE A 431 -3.70 -24.01 27.82
C ILE A 431 -2.90 -24.21 26.52
N GLU A 432 -2.66 -25.45 26.08
CA GLU A 432 -1.97 -25.70 24.80
C GLU A 432 -2.73 -25.11 23.60
N LEU A 433 -4.07 -25.16 23.64
CA LEU A 433 -4.91 -24.60 22.59
C LEU A 433 -4.94 -23.06 22.63
N ALA A 434 -5.09 -22.47 23.82
CA ALA A 434 -5.27 -21.03 23.99
C ALA A 434 -3.96 -20.23 23.88
N LYS A 435 -2.85 -20.80 24.37
CA LYS A 435 -1.54 -20.16 24.46
C LYS A 435 -1.05 -19.51 23.15
N PRO A 436 -1.01 -20.21 21.99
CA PRO A 436 -0.49 -19.60 20.76
C PRO A 436 -1.32 -18.39 20.32
N VAL A 437 -2.63 -18.43 20.49
CA VAL A 437 -3.54 -17.34 20.08
C VAL A 437 -3.41 -16.15 21.01
N ILE A 438 -3.47 -16.38 22.34
CA ILE A 438 -3.30 -15.31 23.33
C ILE A 438 -1.95 -14.61 23.14
N ILE A 439 -0.87 -15.37 22.92
CA ILE A 439 0.46 -14.80 22.68
C ILE A 439 0.46 -13.97 21.39
N GLN A 440 -0.06 -14.50 20.28
CA GLN A 440 -0.07 -13.80 19.00
C GLN A 440 -0.89 -12.51 19.03
N ASP A 441 -2.07 -12.54 19.65
CA ASP A 441 -2.95 -11.37 19.74
C ASP A 441 -2.36 -10.30 20.66
N THR A 442 -1.86 -10.71 21.84
CA THR A 442 -1.24 -9.78 22.79
C THR A 442 0.03 -9.17 22.20
N LEU A 443 0.84 -9.95 21.46
CA LEU A 443 2.02 -9.44 20.74
C LEU A 443 1.63 -8.42 19.67
N THR A 444 0.59 -8.71 18.88
CA THR A 444 0.10 -7.80 17.84
C THR A 444 -0.33 -6.47 18.44
N ILE A 445 -1.12 -6.51 19.52
CA ILE A 445 -1.58 -5.30 20.23
C ILE A 445 -0.39 -4.52 20.81
N SER A 446 0.58 -5.21 21.42
CA SER A 446 1.77 -4.57 22.00
C SER A 446 2.62 -3.87 20.94
N ILE A 447 2.85 -4.51 19.79
CA ILE A 447 3.57 -3.91 18.64
C ILE A 447 2.84 -2.66 18.14
N LEU A 448 1.52 -2.75 17.94
CA LEU A 448 0.71 -1.65 17.43
C LEU A 448 0.69 -0.45 18.39
N ASN A 449 0.53 -0.69 19.69
CA ASN A 449 0.57 0.37 20.70
C ASN A 449 1.95 1.03 20.77
N THR A 450 3.02 0.22 20.75
CA THR A 450 4.40 0.73 20.73
C THR A 450 4.67 1.61 19.51
N MET A 451 4.14 1.24 18.34
CA MET A 451 4.25 2.04 17.13
C MET A 451 3.41 3.32 17.20
N LYS A 452 2.18 3.23 17.72
CA LYS A 452 1.29 4.38 17.91
C LYS A 452 1.91 5.45 18.82
N ASP A 453 2.55 5.04 19.91
CA ASP A 453 3.21 5.97 20.83
C ASP A 453 4.41 6.71 20.20
N ARG A 454 4.96 6.16 19.11
CA ARG A 454 6.09 6.74 18.38
C ARG A 454 5.66 7.53 17.15
N VAL A 455 4.54 7.17 16.53
CA VAL A 455 4.02 7.82 15.33
C VAL A 455 2.78 8.61 15.73
N GLN A 456 2.99 9.89 16.05
CA GLN A 456 1.90 10.82 16.37
C GLN A 456 0.96 10.96 15.17
N ASP A 457 -0.34 11.11 15.45
CA ASP A 457 -1.41 11.37 14.48
C ASP A 457 -1.75 10.25 13.47
N VAL A 458 -1.24 9.02 13.68
CA VAL A 458 -1.67 7.86 12.88
C VAL A 458 -2.61 6.96 13.69
N ASP A 459 -3.77 6.65 13.10
CA ASP A 459 -4.74 5.74 13.70
C ASP A 459 -4.21 4.29 13.74
N ILE A 460 -4.52 3.57 14.82
CA ILE A 460 -4.04 2.20 15.04
C ILE A 460 -4.55 1.22 13.97
N THR A 461 -5.72 1.47 13.39
CA THR A 461 -6.29 0.68 12.30
C THR A 461 -5.49 0.86 11.00
N VAL A 462 -5.01 2.08 10.75
CA VAL A 462 -4.14 2.38 9.61
C VAL A 462 -2.80 1.69 9.80
N LEU A 463 -2.21 1.75 10.99
CA LEU A 463 -0.96 1.02 11.31
C LEU A 463 -1.15 -0.50 11.14
N SER A 464 -2.26 -1.05 11.61
CA SER A 464 -2.56 -2.48 11.45
C SER A 464 -2.64 -2.90 9.98
N ASN A 465 -3.37 -2.16 9.16
CA ASN A 465 -3.49 -2.43 7.72
C ASN A 465 -2.15 -2.24 7.00
N LEU A 466 -1.37 -1.23 7.39
CA LEU A 466 -0.05 -1.01 6.83
C LEU A 466 0.86 -2.21 7.09
N LEU A 467 0.97 -2.67 8.33
CA LEU A 467 1.88 -3.74 8.69
C LEU A 467 1.44 -5.11 8.18
N THR A 468 0.14 -5.37 8.10
CA THR A 468 -0.41 -6.67 7.71
C THR A 468 -0.48 -6.80 6.18
N ASP A 469 -1.04 -5.80 5.50
CA ASP A 469 -1.44 -5.95 4.10
C ASP A 469 -0.54 -5.21 3.12
N ASN A 470 -0.06 -4.02 3.48
CA ASN A 470 0.61 -3.12 2.53
C ASN A 470 2.14 -3.20 2.56
N VAL A 471 2.74 -3.21 3.76
CA VAL A 471 4.18 -3.27 3.93
C VAL A 471 4.61 -4.71 3.86
N LYS A 472 5.45 -4.97 2.87
CA LYS A 472 5.93 -6.28 2.49
C LYS A 472 7.44 -6.32 2.61
N VAL A 473 7.96 -7.36 3.24
CA VAL A 473 9.38 -7.56 3.55
C VAL A 473 9.85 -8.90 3.02
N SER A 474 11.10 -8.95 2.55
CA SER A 474 11.70 -10.20 2.11
C SER A 474 11.94 -11.10 3.29
N LYS A 475 11.51 -12.36 3.17
CA LYS A 475 11.97 -13.42 4.05
C LYS A 475 13.44 -13.69 3.74
N ASN A 476 14.28 -13.92 4.75
CA ASN A 476 15.70 -14.17 4.52
C ASN A 476 15.89 -15.41 3.61
N GLU A 477 16.79 -15.28 2.63
CA GLU A 477 17.28 -16.32 1.69
C GLU A 477 16.31 -16.89 0.64
N SER A 478 15.00 -16.66 0.74
CA SER A 478 14.05 -16.93 -0.34
C SER A 478 13.46 -15.61 -0.82
N ASN A 479 13.31 -15.39 -2.13
CA ASN A 479 12.57 -14.23 -2.69
C ASN A 479 11.06 -14.24 -2.31
N GLU A 480 10.67 -14.94 -1.24
CA GLU A 480 9.34 -14.92 -0.66
C GLU A 480 9.13 -13.63 0.12
N ILE A 481 7.95 -13.05 -0.09
CA ILE A 481 7.56 -11.79 0.50
C ILE A 481 6.55 -12.07 1.61
N GLU A 482 6.82 -11.56 2.81
CA GLU A 482 5.90 -11.64 3.95
C GLU A 482 5.43 -10.26 4.41
N SER A 483 4.40 -10.24 5.25
CA SER A 483 3.91 -9.02 5.92
C SER A 483 4.95 -8.51 6.91
N ALA A 484 5.10 -7.19 7.04
CA ALA A 484 5.98 -6.56 8.04
C ALA A 484 5.64 -6.97 9.49
N MET A 485 4.39 -7.33 9.77
CA MET A 485 3.98 -7.85 11.08
C MET A 485 4.64 -9.20 11.41
N ALA A 486 4.93 -10.04 10.41
CA ALA A 486 5.49 -11.38 10.61
C ALA A 486 6.90 -11.38 11.25
N PRO A 487 7.91 -10.66 10.72
CA PRO A 487 9.22 -10.61 11.35
C PRO A 487 9.21 -9.86 12.69
N LEU A 488 8.32 -8.86 12.87
CA LEU A 488 8.15 -8.20 14.16
C LEU A 488 7.63 -9.16 15.23
N LYS A 489 6.74 -10.09 14.86
CA LYS A 489 6.30 -11.18 15.75
C LYS A 489 7.43 -12.19 16.01
N GLN A 490 8.29 -12.45 15.02
CA GLN A 490 9.44 -13.35 15.19
C GLN A 490 10.45 -12.84 16.22
N LEU A 491 10.51 -11.52 16.48
CA LEU A 491 11.34 -10.97 17.58
C LEU A 491 11.00 -11.55 18.96
N SER A 492 9.80 -12.12 19.13
CA SER A 492 9.38 -12.79 20.38
C SER A 492 9.86 -14.25 20.51
N VAL A 493 10.33 -14.86 19.42
CA VAL A 493 10.76 -16.26 19.40
C VAL A 493 12.23 -16.33 19.84
N PRO A 494 12.57 -17.13 20.87
CA PRO A 494 13.96 -17.31 21.28
C PRO A 494 14.81 -17.91 20.15
N VAL A 495 16.00 -17.35 19.93
CA VAL A 495 16.96 -17.78 18.89
C VAL A 495 17.38 -19.26 19.04
N GLY A 496 17.19 -19.89 20.20
CA GLY A 496 17.50 -21.30 20.44
C GLY A 496 16.74 -22.32 19.56
N ALA A 497 15.78 -21.87 18.74
CA ALA A 497 15.12 -22.69 17.73
C ALA A 497 15.86 -22.75 16.38
N LEU A 498 16.93 -21.96 16.19
CA LEU A 498 17.74 -21.90 14.96
C LEU A 498 19.01 -22.75 15.13
N ALA A 499 18.87 -24.07 14.99
CA ALA A 499 19.95 -25.03 15.26
C ALA A 499 21.11 -25.01 14.24
N ASP A 500 20.99 -24.30 13.11
CA ASP A 500 21.92 -24.43 11.97
C ASP A 500 22.63 -23.13 11.55
N VAL A 501 22.60 -22.08 12.38
CA VAL A 501 23.19 -20.78 11.99
C VAL A 501 24.68 -20.73 12.35
N THR A 502 25.54 -20.76 11.33
CA THR A 502 27.02 -20.65 11.46
C THR A 502 27.51 -19.24 11.78
N THR A 503 26.68 -18.21 11.55
CA THR A 503 26.96 -16.79 11.79
C THR A 503 25.78 -16.10 12.45
N LEU A 504 25.92 -15.68 13.71
CA LEU A 504 24.87 -14.99 14.45
C LEU A 504 25.00 -13.47 14.29
N ASP A 505 24.09 -12.86 13.54
CA ASP A 505 23.87 -11.42 13.57
C ASP A 505 22.89 -11.09 14.69
N ALA A 506 23.38 -10.41 15.73
CA ALA A 506 22.59 -10.05 16.90
C ALA A 506 22.71 -8.56 17.24
N TYR A 507 21.60 -7.98 17.67
CA TYR A 507 21.57 -6.62 18.19
C TYR A 507 21.61 -6.65 19.72
N PHE A 508 22.61 -5.99 20.30
CA PHE A 508 22.71 -5.80 21.74
C PHE A 508 22.34 -4.36 22.11
N THR A 509 21.41 -4.20 23.06
CA THR A 509 20.99 -2.90 23.57
C THR A 509 21.29 -2.83 25.07
N PRO A 510 22.34 -2.12 25.49
CA PRO A 510 22.67 -2.02 26.90
C PRO A 510 21.62 -1.19 27.64
N THR A 511 21.24 -1.63 28.84
CA THR A 511 20.33 -0.88 29.72
C THR A 511 21.05 0.22 30.52
N THR A 512 22.39 0.18 30.57
CA THR A 512 23.25 1.11 31.31
C THR A 512 24.46 1.49 30.45
N THR A 513 24.94 2.74 30.58
CA THR A 513 26.20 3.15 29.94
C THR A 513 27.35 2.60 30.75
N ASP A 514 28.02 1.56 30.25
CA ASP A 514 29.12 0.92 30.95
C ASP A 514 30.08 0.20 29.97
N ASP A 515 31.18 -0.31 30.50
CA ASP A 515 32.13 -1.15 29.79
C ASP A 515 31.70 -2.63 29.87
N PHE A 516 31.34 -3.22 28.73
CA PHE A 516 30.87 -4.59 28.64
C PHE A 516 31.99 -5.51 28.17
N ARG A 517 32.06 -6.72 28.74
CA ARG A 517 32.88 -7.83 28.25
C ARG A 517 31.97 -8.98 27.87
N LEU A 518 32.14 -9.50 26.67
CA LEU A 518 31.44 -10.71 26.23
C LEU A 518 32.29 -11.93 26.54
N HIS A 519 31.65 -12.95 27.11
CA HIS A 519 32.27 -14.23 27.44
C HIS A 519 31.77 -15.31 26.47
N TYR A 520 32.67 -16.04 25.84
CA TYR A 520 32.32 -17.17 25.00
C TYR A 520 32.26 -18.46 25.83
N THR A 521 31.10 -19.12 25.83
CA THR A 521 30.85 -20.34 26.61
C THR A 521 30.98 -21.64 25.81
N GLY A 522 31.23 -21.56 24.50
CA GLY A 522 31.36 -22.73 23.62
C GLY A 522 32.75 -23.38 23.61
N ALA A 523 32.89 -24.43 22.79
CA ALA A 523 34.18 -25.05 22.50
C ALA A 523 35.03 -24.17 21.58
N LEU A 524 36.34 -24.11 21.81
CA LEU A 524 37.30 -23.25 21.09
C LEU A 524 37.77 -23.86 19.76
N ASP A 525 36.94 -24.70 19.15
CA ASP A 525 37.35 -25.57 18.04
C ASP A 525 37.26 -24.86 16.68
N SER A 526 36.84 -23.59 16.65
CA SER A 526 36.66 -22.76 15.46
C SER A 526 37.27 -21.35 15.61
N THR A 527 37.54 -20.69 14.48
CA THR A 527 37.94 -19.28 14.44
C THR A 527 36.77 -18.40 14.86
N LEU A 528 36.86 -17.84 16.06
CA LEU A 528 35.87 -16.92 16.61
C LEU A 528 36.21 -15.50 16.17
N SER A 529 35.27 -14.83 15.51
CA SER A 529 35.34 -13.41 15.22
C SER A 529 34.05 -12.75 15.70
N LEU A 530 34.17 -11.55 16.27
CA LEU A 530 33.04 -10.73 16.70
C LEU A 530 33.22 -9.36 16.07
N MET A 531 32.23 -8.94 15.29
CA MET A 531 32.18 -7.61 14.70
C MET A 531 31.16 -6.76 15.46
N ILE A 532 31.58 -5.61 15.97
CA ILE A 532 30.69 -4.62 16.61
C ILE A 532 30.73 -3.36 15.74
N ASN A 533 29.60 -3.02 15.11
CA ASN A 533 29.52 -1.92 14.15
C ASN A 533 30.64 -1.98 13.09
N GLU A 534 30.83 -3.17 12.51
CA GLU A 534 31.88 -3.45 11.50
C GLU A 534 33.33 -3.34 12.01
N ILE A 535 33.54 -3.21 13.33
CA ILE A 535 34.87 -3.23 13.94
C ILE A 535 35.10 -4.58 14.59
N GLU A 536 36.19 -5.26 14.20
CA GLU A 536 36.56 -6.53 14.78
C GLU A 536 37.03 -6.35 16.24
N ALA A 537 36.34 -7.02 17.16
CA ALA A 537 36.71 -7.06 18.56
C ALA A 537 37.78 -8.15 18.77
N PRO A 538 38.95 -7.80 19.32
CA PRO A 538 40.00 -8.78 19.59
C PRO A 538 39.54 -9.76 20.69
N PHE A 539 39.83 -11.05 20.47
CA PHE A 539 39.48 -12.15 21.35
C PHE A 539 40.71 -12.64 22.14
N ASP A 540 40.58 -12.72 23.46
CA ASP A 540 41.55 -13.35 24.34
C ASP A 540 41.16 -14.82 24.59
N THR A 541 41.94 -15.72 23.99
CA THR A 541 41.76 -17.17 24.11
C THR A 541 41.99 -17.71 25.52
N THR A 542 42.74 -16.98 26.36
CA THR A 542 43.07 -17.40 27.73
C THR A 542 41.90 -17.17 28.67
N SER A 543 41.28 -15.99 28.58
CA SER A 543 40.11 -15.63 29.39
C SER A 543 38.78 -16.03 28.73
N LYS A 544 38.80 -16.46 27.47
CA LYS A 544 37.63 -16.68 26.61
C LYS A 544 36.73 -15.43 26.53
N THR A 545 37.35 -14.26 26.46
CA THR A 545 36.61 -12.97 26.41
C THR A 545 37.03 -12.10 25.24
N TRP A 546 36.10 -11.28 24.79
CA TRP A 546 36.43 -10.13 23.96
C TRP A 546 36.80 -8.93 24.83
N ASN A 547 37.68 -8.06 24.32
CA ASN A 547 38.07 -6.84 25.02
C ASN A 547 36.86 -6.02 25.48
N ALA A 548 37.03 -5.30 26.59
CA ALA A 548 35.98 -4.41 27.08
C ALA A 548 35.68 -3.33 26.04
N PHE A 549 34.41 -3.15 25.73
CA PHE A 549 33.92 -2.07 24.89
C PHE A 549 32.88 -1.28 25.65
N ARG A 550 33.01 0.05 25.59
CA ARG A 550 32.06 0.95 26.19
C ARG A 550 30.81 1.01 25.32
N MET A 551 29.68 0.67 25.90
CA MET A 551 28.38 0.82 25.24
C MET A 551 27.56 1.84 26.02
N ASN A 552 26.92 2.76 25.31
CA ASN A 552 26.08 3.76 25.92
C ASN A 552 24.66 3.20 26.08
N ALA A 553 24.08 3.38 27.27
CA ALA A 553 22.65 3.24 27.48
C ALA A 553 21.89 4.15 26.51
N ARG A 554 20.69 3.66 26.19
CA ARG A 554 19.75 4.30 25.29
C ARG A 554 19.20 5.63 25.79
#